data_AF-A0A7C6TKN6-F1
#
_entry.id   AF-A0A7C6TKN6-F1
#
_cell.length_a   1.000
_cell.length_b   1.000
_cell.length_c   1.000
_cell.angle_alpha   90.00
_cell.angle_beta   90.00
_cell.angle_gamma   90.00
#
_symmetry.space_group_name_H-M   'P 1'
#
loop_
_entity.id
_entity.type
_entity.pdbx_description
1 polymer ?
#
loop_
_entity_poly.entity_id
_entity_poly.type
_entity_poly.pdbx_seq_one_letter_code
_entity_poly.pdbx_strand_id
1 'polypeptide(L)'
;DNRLRHVHGGVEEYLRLRAEQERRGSAGSNKTAGSNGATAGACGNDSGGAASASEGSETAAKLTGAEARAAKKEVSSIERRMDKLNSQIAKKHEEMAAHDQTDFEGLATLTAAIREYQDELDELEMRWLEASEALEA
;
A
#
# COMPACT_ATOMS: atom_id res chain seq x y z
N ASP A 1 -12.77 -2.68 -23.38
CA ASP A 1 -12.29 -1.28 -23.42
C ASP A 1 -11.40 -0.95 -22.24
N ASN A 2 -10.10 -0.81 -22.50
CA ASN A 2 -9.04 -0.66 -21.48
C ASN A 2 -8.75 0.83 -21.21
N ARG A 3 -9.67 1.52 -20.52
CA ARG A 3 -9.55 2.97 -20.28
C ARG A 3 -8.72 3.26 -19.02
N LEU A 4 -7.41 3.41 -19.20
CA LEU A 4 -6.52 3.95 -18.17
C LEU A 4 -6.83 5.44 -17.95
N ARG A 5 -7.12 5.83 -16.70
CA ARG A 5 -7.29 7.23 -16.29
C ARG A 5 -6.05 7.66 -15.53
N HIS A 6 -5.34 8.67 -16.04
CA HIS A 6 -4.22 9.29 -15.34
C HIS A 6 -4.73 10.03 -14.10
N VAL A 7 -4.34 9.56 -12.93
CA VAL A 7 -4.63 10.20 -11.64
C VAL A 7 -3.35 10.92 -11.19
N HIS A 8 -3.36 12.24 -11.22
CA HIS A 8 -2.17 13.08 -10.95
C HIS A 8 -1.87 13.26 -9.44
N GLY A 9 -2.55 12.52 -8.57
CA GLY A 9 -2.37 12.51 -7.11
C GLY A 9 -1.75 11.22 -6.55
N GLY A 10 -1.16 10.38 -7.39
CA GLY A 10 -0.53 9.12 -6.94
C GLY A 10 -1.55 8.08 -6.43
N VAL A 11 -1.10 7.23 -5.50
CA VAL A 11 -1.86 6.06 -5.01
C VAL A 11 -3.03 6.50 -4.11
N GLU A 12 -2.86 7.57 -3.32
CA GLU A 12 -3.90 8.11 -2.44
C GLU A 12 -5.15 8.54 -3.22
N GLU A 13 -4.98 9.19 -4.37
CA GLU A 13 -6.12 9.64 -5.16
C GLU A 13 -6.80 8.51 -5.94
N TYR A 14 -6.05 7.46 -6.33
CA TYR A 14 -6.65 6.22 -6.86
C TYR A 14 -7.51 5.51 -5.79
N LEU A 15 -7.02 5.43 -4.55
CA LEU A 15 -7.78 4.86 -3.43
C LEU A 15 -9.00 5.71 -3.07
N ARG A 16 -8.90 7.05 -3.15
CA ARG A 16 -10.03 7.97 -2.95
C ARG A 16 -11.10 7.78 -4.03
N LEU A 17 -10.71 7.76 -5.31
CA LEU A 17 -11.63 7.50 -6.42
C LEU A 17 -12.28 6.12 -6.31
N ARG A 18 -11.54 5.11 -5.84
CA ARG A 18 -12.06 3.75 -5.64
C ARG A 18 -13.04 3.67 -4.47
N ALA A 19 -12.72 4.31 -3.34
CA ALA A 19 -13.63 4.39 -2.20
C ALA A 19 -14.92 5.17 -2.52
N GLU A 20 -14.85 6.17 -3.40
CA GLU A 20 -16.03 6.89 -3.91
C GLU A 20 -16.83 6.03 -4.90
N GLN A 21 -16.16 5.21 -5.72
CA GLN A 21 -16.83 4.25 -6.62
C GLN A 21 -17.51 3.11 -5.86
N GLU A 22 -16.89 2.57 -4.80
CA GLU A 22 -17.49 1.56 -3.93
C GLU A 22 -18.66 2.14 -3.13
N ARG A 23 -18.58 3.40 -2.67
CA ARG A 23 -19.72 4.10 -2.06
C ARG A 23 -20.84 4.36 -3.06
N ARG A 24 -20.54 4.72 -4.31
CA ARG A 24 -21.55 4.89 -5.37
C ARG A 24 -22.14 3.55 -5.86
N GLY A 25 -21.35 2.47 -5.86
CA GLY A 25 -21.81 1.12 -6.18
C GLY A 25 -22.67 0.51 -5.06
N SER A 26 -22.32 0.76 -3.80
CA SER A 26 -23.11 0.37 -2.62
C SER A 26 -24.40 1.19 -2.51
N ALA A 27 -24.36 2.50 -2.79
CA ALA A 27 -25.55 3.35 -2.88
C ALA A 27 -26.39 3.11 -4.15
N GLY A 28 -25.84 2.45 -5.18
CA GLY A 28 -26.51 2.10 -6.42
C GLY A 28 -27.24 0.75 -6.40
N SER A 29 -26.96 -0.11 -5.41
CA SER A 29 -27.63 -1.41 -5.25
C SER A 29 -28.97 -1.30 -4.50
N ASN A 30 -29.29 -0.12 -3.94
CA ASN A 30 -30.54 0.13 -3.22
C ASN A 30 -31.35 1.26 -3.87
N LYS A 31 -31.62 1.16 -5.17
CA LYS A 31 -32.62 2.01 -5.84
C LYS A 31 -33.27 1.36 -7.05
N THR A 32 -33.92 0.22 -6.81
CA THR A 32 -35.16 -0.14 -7.52
C THR A 32 -36.20 -0.61 -6.50
N ALA A 33 -36.55 0.28 -5.56
CA ALA A 33 -37.78 0.16 -4.79
C ALA A 33 -38.65 1.39 -5.08
N GLY A 34 -39.63 1.16 -5.95
CA GLY A 34 -40.74 2.03 -6.35
C GLY A 34 -41.41 1.30 -7.52
N SER A 35 -42.62 0.74 -7.45
CA SER A 35 -43.74 0.97 -6.54
C SER A 35 -44.63 -0.29 -6.43
N ASN A 36 -45.10 -0.55 -5.20
CA ASN A 36 -46.38 -1.14 -4.76
C ASN A 36 -47.16 -2.12 -5.68
N GLY A 37 -47.31 -3.35 -5.16
CA GLY A 37 -48.41 -4.27 -5.46
C GLY A 37 -48.49 -5.32 -4.36
N ALA A 38 -49.42 -5.14 -3.43
CA ALA A 38 -49.60 -5.93 -2.21
C ALA A 38 -50.02 -7.39 -2.46
N THR A 39 -49.56 -8.33 -1.63
CA THR A 39 -50.39 -9.41 -1.03
C THR A 39 -49.65 -10.10 0.13
N ALA A 40 -50.28 -10.05 1.30
CA ALA A 40 -50.42 -11.07 2.35
C ALA A 40 -49.36 -12.17 2.52
N GLY A 41 -48.96 -12.42 3.78
CA GLY A 41 -48.57 -13.78 4.17
C GLY A 41 -47.74 -13.92 5.44
N ALA A 42 -48.44 -14.04 6.58
CA ALA A 42 -48.12 -14.89 7.73
C ALA A 42 -46.83 -14.64 8.56
N CYS A 43 -47.10 -14.41 9.85
CA CYS A 43 -46.28 -14.72 11.00
C CYS A 43 -45.81 -16.19 11.04
N GLY A 44 -44.60 -16.41 11.55
CA GLY A 44 -44.10 -17.71 11.96
C GLY A 44 -42.86 -17.56 12.82
N ASN A 45 -43.03 -17.59 14.15
CA ASN A 45 -41.97 -17.93 15.09
C ASN A 45 -41.51 -19.36 14.80
N ASP A 46 -40.20 -19.63 14.82
CA ASP A 46 -39.61 -20.53 15.81
C ASP A 46 -38.08 -20.44 15.78
N SER A 47 -37.52 -20.75 16.94
CA SER A 47 -36.12 -20.70 17.32
C SER A 47 -35.34 -21.89 16.75
N GLY A 48 -34.01 -21.75 16.62
CA GLY A 48 -33.12 -22.92 16.67
C GLY A 48 -31.96 -22.87 15.70
N GLY A 49 -30.74 -22.90 16.24
CA GLY A 49 -29.56 -23.21 15.44
C GLY A 49 -28.24 -22.70 16.00
N ALA A 50 -27.97 -22.93 17.30
CA ALA A 50 -26.62 -22.84 17.81
C ALA A 50 -25.76 -23.99 17.28
N ALA A 51 -24.49 -23.68 17.01
CA ALA A 51 -23.33 -24.58 16.95
C ALA A 51 -23.34 -25.72 15.91
N SER A 52 -22.49 -25.55 14.89
CA SER A 52 -21.61 -26.62 14.45
C SER A 52 -20.19 -26.07 14.32
N ALA A 53 -19.37 -26.44 15.30
CA ALA A 53 -17.94 -26.53 15.11
C ALA A 53 -17.68 -27.54 13.98
N SER A 54 -17.08 -27.05 12.91
CA SER A 54 -16.25 -27.86 12.02
C SER A 54 -14.86 -27.29 12.14
N GLU A 55 -14.05 -27.95 12.96
CA GLU A 55 -12.60 -27.93 12.83
C GLU A 55 -12.25 -28.23 11.37
N GLY A 56 -11.39 -27.40 10.78
CA GLY A 56 -11.04 -27.50 9.37
C GLY A 56 -10.79 -26.15 8.70
N SER A 57 -10.00 -25.27 9.31
CA SER A 57 -9.26 -24.26 8.55
C SER A 57 -7.91 -24.01 9.21
N GLU A 58 -7.11 -25.08 9.27
CA GLU A 58 -5.66 -24.92 9.23
C GLU A 58 -5.29 -24.48 7.80
N THR A 59 -5.41 -23.18 7.55
CA THR A 59 -4.47 -22.45 6.70
C THR A 59 -4.49 -21.03 7.23
N ALA A 60 -3.30 -20.54 7.57
CA ALA A 60 -2.97 -19.24 8.10
C ALA A 60 -4.08 -18.18 7.94
N ALA A 61 -4.42 -17.51 9.04
CA ALA A 61 -5.17 -16.27 9.00
C ALA A 61 -4.39 -15.29 8.09
N LYS A 62 -4.74 -15.29 6.80
CA LYS A 62 -4.37 -14.26 5.83
C LYS A 62 -4.57 -12.93 6.54
N LEU A 63 -3.51 -12.13 6.56
CA LEU A 63 -3.51 -10.80 7.17
C LEU A 63 -4.89 -10.15 7.04
N THR A 64 -5.41 -9.64 8.15
CA THR A 64 -6.66 -8.90 8.14
C THR A 64 -6.53 -7.78 7.09
N GLY A 65 -7.61 -7.46 6.36
CA GLY A 65 -7.52 -6.48 5.26
C GLY A 65 -7.01 -5.09 5.68
N ALA A 66 -6.89 -4.81 6.99
CA ALA A 66 -6.21 -3.65 7.55
C ALA A 66 -4.67 -3.79 7.53
N GLU A 67 -4.14 -4.93 7.98
CA GLU A 67 -2.71 -5.24 7.96
C GLU A 67 -2.16 -5.27 6.52
N ALA A 68 -2.90 -5.89 5.59
CA ALA A 68 -2.52 -5.89 4.17
C ALA A 68 -2.49 -4.49 3.53
N ARG A 69 -3.30 -3.54 4.04
CA ARG A 69 -3.25 -2.12 3.59
C ARG A 69 -2.10 -1.36 4.24
N ALA A 70 -1.79 -1.66 5.50
CA ALA A 70 -0.66 -1.07 6.20
C ALA A 70 0.66 -1.48 5.53
N ALA A 71 0.87 -2.78 5.28
CA ALA A 71 2.06 -3.28 4.61
C ALA A 71 2.21 -2.72 3.17
N LYS A 72 1.12 -2.59 2.39
CA LYS A 72 1.16 -1.91 1.07
C LYS A 72 1.62 -0.47 1.16
N LYS A 73 1.17 0.26 2.17
CA LYS A 73 1.56 1.65 2.39
C LYS A 73 3.02 1.75 2.80
N GLU A 74 3.49 0.82 3.60
CA GLU A 74 4.88 0.72 4.03
C GLU A 74 5.81 0.47 2.84
N VAL A 75 5.54 -0.56 2.03
CA VAL A 75 6.23 -0.83 0.76
C VAL A 75 6.29 0.42 -0.12
N SER A 76 5.14 1.06 -0.38
CA SER A 76 5.07 2.28 -1.21
C SER A 76 5.84 3.45 -0.59
N SER A 77 5.91 3.54 0.74
CA SER A 77 6.66 4.60 1.42
C SER A 77 8.16 4.34 1.38
N ILE A 78 8.58 3.07 1.46
CA ILE A 78 9.99 2.68 1.40
C ILE A 78 10.53 2.93 0.00
N GLU A 79 9.82 2.52 -1.05
CA GLU A 79 10.19 2.79 -2.45
C GLU A 79 10.46 4.28 -2.70
N ARG A 80 9.55 5.16 -2.26
CA ARG A 80 9.73 6.63 -2.40
C ARG A 80 10.96 7.15 -1.65
N ARG A 81 11.30 6.55 -0.50
CA ARG A 81 12.49 6.93 0.27
C ARG A 81 13.77 6.45 -0.42
N MET A 82 13.77 5.22 -0.95
CA MET A 82 14.88 4.69 -1.75
C MET A 82 15.12 5.55 -3.00
N ASP A 83 14.08 5.91 -3.75
CA ASP A 83 14.18 6.82 -4.90
C ASP A 83 14.81 8.17 -4.51
N LYS A 84 14.43 8.68 -3.35
CA LYS A 84 14.95 9.94 -2.81
C LYS A 84 16.43 9.80 -2.42
N LEU A 85 16.84 8.71 -1.78
CA LEU A 85 18.23 8.43 -1.45
C LEU A 85 19.07 8.26 -2.71
N ASN A 86 18.61 7.48 -3.68
CA ASN A 86 19.28 7.34 -4.99
C ASN A 86 19.50 8.70 -5.67
N SER A 87 18.50 9.58 -5.65
CA SER A 87 18.63 10.94 -6.17
C SER A 87 19.67 11.78 -5.40
N GLN A 88 19.77 11.59 -4.08
CA GLN A 88 20.77 12.27 -3.24
C GLN A 88 22.19 11.73 -3.48
N ILE A 89 22.34 10.42 -3.61
CA ILE A 89 23.60 9.75 -3.97
C ILE A 89 24.09 10.28 -5.33
N ALA A 90 23.22 10.33 -6.35
CA ALA A 90 23.56 10.86 -7.66
C ALA A 90 24.04 12.33 -7.58
N LYS A 91 23.32 13.17 -6.81
CA LYS A 91 23.72 14.56 -6.57
C LYS A 91 25.08 14.66 -5.88
N LYS A 92 25.35 13.81 -4.89
CA LYS A 92 26.64 13.79 -4.19
C LYS A 92 27.79 13.33 -5.10
N HIS A 93 27.53 12.39 -6.01
CA HIS A 93 28.51 12.02 -7.04
C HIS A 93 28.79 13.18 -8.00
N GLU A 94 27.79 13.98 -8.37
CA GLU A 94 27.99 15.18 -9.17
C GLU A 94 28.79 16.25 -8.41
N GLU A 95 28.48 16.48 -7.13
CA GLU A 95 29.25 17.37 -6.24
C GLU A 95 30.72 16.92 -6.13
N MET A 96 30.96 15.60 -5.99
CA MET A 96 32.30 15.02 -5.95
C MET A 96 33.04 15.16 -7.29
N ALA A 97 32.36 15.00 -8.41
CA ALA A 97 32.94 15.18 -9.74
C ALA A 97 33.30 16.64 -10.04
N ALA A 98 32.54 17.60 -9.50
CA ALA A 98 32.80 19.03 -9.60
C ALA A 98 33.81 19.55 -8.56
N HIS A 99 34.21 18.72 -7.59
CA HIS A 99 35.09 19.11 -6.50
C HIS A 99 36.55 19.29 -6.95
N ASP A 100 37.30 20.11 -6.23
CA ASP A 100 38.76 20.18 -6.37
C ASP A 100 39.40 18.83 -5.99
N GLN A 101 40.18 18.26 -6.91
CA GLN A 101 40.85 16.97 -6.74
C GLN A 101 42.04 17.02 -5.77
N THR A 102 42.51 18.22 -5.42
CA THR A 102 43.59 18.41 -4.45
C THR A 102 43.08 18.54 -3.01
N ASP A 103 41.77 18.75 -2.82
CA ASP A 103 41.12 18.76 -1.51
C ASP A 103 40.70 17.34 -1.10
N PHE A 104 41.66 16.60 -0.55
CA PHE A 104 41.43 15.24 -0.07
C PHE A 104 40.47 15.17 1.13
N GLU A 105 40.40 16.21 1.97
CA GLU A 105 39.49 16.23 3.13
C GLU A 105 38.04 16.42 2.68
N GLY A 106 37.80 17.34 1.73
CA GLY A 106 36.50 17.55 1.10
C GLY A 106 36.02 16.29 0.37
N LEU A 107 36.89 15.66 -0.42
CA LEU A 107 36.57 14.40 -1.11
C LEU A 107 36.29 13.23 -0.15
N ALA A 108 37.05 13.12 0.95
CA ALA A 108 36.80 12.10 1.97
C ALA A 108 35.42 12.31 2.62
N THR A 109 35.04 13.56 2.90
CA THR A 109 33.73 13.91 3.47
C THR A 109 32.59 13.56 2.52
N LEU A 110 32.72 13.89 1.22
CA LEU A 110 31.72 13.52 0.21
C LEU A 110 31.59 12.01 0.05
N THR A 111 32.72 11.29 0.06
CA THR A 111 32.72 9.82 -0.01
C THR A 111 32.05 9.19 1.21
N ALA A 112 32.29 9.73 2.41
CA ALA A 112 31.62 9.28 3.63
C ALA A 112 30.11 9.49 3.56
N ALA A 113 29.66 10.67 3.11
CA ALA A 113 28.23 10.96 2.94
C ALA A 113 27.55 10.05 1.90
N ILE A 114 28.25 9.71 0.80
CA ILE A 114 27.74 8.75 -0.19
C ILE A 114 27.54 7.37 0.45
N ARG A 115 28.50 6.90 1.25
CA ARG A 115 28.40 5.61 1.95
C ARG A 115 27.25 5.59 2.95
N GLU A 116 27.07 6.65 3.73
CA GLU A 116 25.94 6.75 4.67
C GLU A 116 24.59 6.61 3.95
N TYR A 117 24.42 7.26 2.80
CA TYR A 117 23.18 7.09 2.01
C TYR A 117 23.03 5.71 1.38
N GLN A 118 24.13 5.03 1.06
CA GLN A 118 24.11 3.64 0.58
C GLN A 118 23.71 2.69 1.71
N ASP A 119 24.27 2.87 2.91
CA ASP A 119 23.92 2.08 4.09
C ASP A 119 22.43 2.26 4.45
N GLU A 120 21.91 3.49 4.42
CA GLU A 120 20.48 3.77 4.61
C GLU A 120 19.60 3.11 3.53
N LEU A 121 20.09 3.03 2.30
CA LEU A 121 19.39 2.39 1.19
C LEU A 121 19.32 0.88 1.41
N ASP A 122 20.42 0.24 1.80
CA ASP A 122 20.48 -1.18 2.15
C ASP A 122 19.53 -1.51 3.32
N GLU A 123 19.47 -0.66 4.35
CA GLU A 123 18.52 -0.83 5.46
C GLU A 123 17.05 -0.76 4.99
N LEU A 124 16.75 0.16 4.07
CA LEU A 124 15.42 0.28 3.49
C LEU A 124 15.08 -0.91 2.60
N GLU A 125 16.03 -1.45 1.85
CA GLU A 125 15.86 -2.66 1.04
C GLU A 125 15.48 -3.86 1.91
N MET A 126 16.15 -4.04 3.05
CA MET A 126 15.81 -5.10 3.99
C MET A 126 14.38 -4.94 4.53
N ARG A 127 13.98 -3.73 4.92
CA ARG A 127 12.58 -3.48 5.37
C ARG A 127 11.56 -3.64 4.24
N TRP A 128 11.92 -3.31 3.01
CA TRP A 128 11.06 -3.49 1.85
C TRP A 128 10.78 -4.97 1.62
N LEU A 129 11.81 -5.82 1.70
CA LEU A 129 11.67 -7.27 1.59
C LEU A 129 10.75 -7.82 2.68
N GLU A 130 10.99 -7.49 3.95
CA GLU A 130 10.14 -7.92 5.07
C GLU A 130 8.67 -7.49 4.90
N ALA A 131 8.43 -6.24 4.48
CA ALA A 131 7.09 -5.74 4.25
C ALA A 131 6.41 -6.38 3.03
N SER A 132 7.19 -6.76 2.01
CA SER A 132 6.69 -7.47 0.83
C SER A 132 6.34 -8.93 1.13
N GLU A 133 7.16 -9.62 1.93
CA GLU A 133 6.88 -10.98 2.40
C GLU A 133 5.61 -11.02 3.25
N ALA A 134 5.42 -10.02 4.12
CA ALA A 134 4.18 -9.87 4.87
C ALA A 134 2.96 -9.77 3.95
N LEU A 135 3.06 -9.15 2.77
CA LEU A 135 1.94 -9.05 1.83
C LEU A 135 1.62 -10.35 1.10
N GLU A 136 2.59 -11.24 0.95
CA GLU A 136 2.42 -12.54 0.30
C GLU A 136 1.87 -13.62 1.24
N ALA A 137 2.12 -13.48 2.55
CA ALA A 137 1.63 -14.35 3.62
C ALA A 137 0.11 -14.24 3.88
#